data_AF-R7TDV6-F1
#
_entry.id   AF-R7TDV6-F1
#
_cell.length_a   1.000
_cell.length_b   1.000
_cell.length_c   1.000
_cell.angle_alpha   90.00
_cell.angle_beta   90.00
_cell.angle_gamma   90.00
#
_symmetry.space_group_name_H-M   'P 1'
#
loop_
_entity.id
_entity.type
_entity.pdbx_description
1 polymer ?
#
loop_
_entity_poly.entity_id
_entity_poly.type
_entity_poly.pdbx_seq_one_letter_code
_entity_poly.pdbx_strand_id
1 'polypeptide(L)'
;MGKNSKNRKAAENNQRMAKSLVSSLVSKGVKLLALDFDKTIVSVHTAGCWRQGTSKLTEHVRPCFKALIKHALESPLNICVVTYSMQPELIQDVLKYALPNCNTNEIIIRASSKDWLPPGNADSQVLGKQQHLAWMVTQLFHKKRLIIQPHEIFLIDDDEENVSTAKQFGHLAYLVPEEVTIQHIYEFVQRMGLVRVARSNSFVAAKRKTFASGGRQARSYSGEGYNRVQTQGSSRAAARSASLERTVDDRTWRKEPARCSCEGHQTAPSTSQNEGRGSTKLFKYKVRT
;
A
#
# COMPACT_ATOMS: atom_id res chain seq x y z
N MET A 1 2.69 -31.45 34.12
CA MET A 1 3.75 -30.45 33.82
C MET A 1 4.18 -30.34 32.34
N GLY A 2 3.60 -31.08 31.37
CA GLY A 2 4.11 -31.11 29.98
C GLY A 2 3.62 -30.03 28.99
N LYS A 3 2.46 -29.38 29.22
CA LYS A 3 1.87 -28.43 28.26
C LYS A 3 2.69 -27.13 28.11
N ASN A 4 3.27 -26.63 29.21
CA ASN A 4 4.05 -25.39 29.21
C ASN A 4 5.37 -25.52 28.41
N SER A 5 6.00 -26.71 28.42
CA SER A 5 7.24 -26.94 27.69
C SER A 5 7.02 -26.96 26.17
N LYS A 6 5.93 -27.60 25.70
CA LYS A 6 5.60 -27.64 24.26
C LYS A 6 5.30 -26.26 23.70
N ASN A 7 4.49 -25.46 24.41
CA ASN A 7 4.13 -24.11 23.97
C ASN A 7 5.35 -23.18 23.92
N ARG A 8 6.27 -23.30 24.88
CA ARG A 8 7.52 -22.53 24.89
C ARG A 8 8.41 -22.86 23.70
N LYS A 9 8.61 -24.15 23.40
CA LYS A 9 9.40 -24.58 22.24
C LYS A 9 8.81 -24.08 20.91
N ALA A 10 7.48 -24.14 20.76
CA ALA A 10 6.80 -23.62 19.57
C ALA A 10 6.99 -22.10 19.42
N ALA A 11 6.88 -21.35 20.51
CA ALA A 11 7.12 -19.90 20.50
C ALA A 11 8.57 -19.57 20.14
N GLU A 12 9.55 -20.26 20.73
CA GLU A 12 10.98 -20.10 20.41
C GLU A 12 11.27 -20.44 18.95
N ASN A 13 10.67 -21.50 18.41
CA ASN A 13 10.77 -21.85 17.00
C ASN A 13 10.19 -20.74 16.10
N ASN A 14 9.02 -20.19 16.47
CA ASN A 14 8.41 -19.08 15.73
C ASN A 14 9.31 -17.85 15.68
N GLN A 15 9.98 -17.50 16.80
CA GLN A 15 10.93 -16.39 16.84
C GLN A 15 12.11 -16.63 15.89
N ARG A 16 12.74 -17.82 15.96
CA ARG A 16 13.88 -18.17 15.08
C ARG A 16 13.49 -18.11 13.61
N MET A 17 12.35 -18.71 13.24
CA MET A 17 11.88 -18.73 11.86
C MET A 17 11.52 -17.32 11.37
N ALA A 18 10.84 -16.51 12.19
CA ALA A 18 10.50 -15.14 11.86
C ALA A 18 11.76 -14.29 11.61
N LYS A 19 12.81 -14.46 12.41
CA LYS A 19 14.10 -13.81 12.17
C LYS A 19 14.69 -14.21 10.82
N SER A 20 14.73 -15.51 10.51
CA SER A 20 15.23 -16.02 9.21
C SER A 20 14.39 -15.52 8.03
N LEU A 21 13.06 -15.44 8.20
CA LEU A 21 12.13 -14.88 7.23
C LEU A 21 12.42 -13.40 6.97
N VAL A 22 12.54 -12.58 8.01
CA VAL A 22 12.88 -11.15 7.89
C VAL A 22 14.23 -10.97 7.18
N SER A 23 15.25 -11.74 7.56
CA SER A 23 16.55 -11.72 6.87
C SER A 23 16.44 -12.10 5.39
N SER A 24 15.56 -13.05 5.05
CA SER A 24 15.32 -13.47 3.66
C SER A 24 14.58 -12.41 2.84
N LEU A 25 13.66 -11.67 3.46
CA LEU A 25 12.98 -10.54 2.81
C LEU A 25 13.97 -9.42 2.52
N VAL A 26 14.80 -9.05 3.52
CA VAL A 26 15.84 -8.02 3.36
C VAL A 26 16.85 -8.41 2.28
N SER A 27 17.33 -9.67 2.26
CA SER A 27 18.29 -10.12 1.25
C SER A 27 17.70 -10.17 -0.17
N LYS A 28 16.38 -10.29 -0.29
CA LYS A 28 15.64 -10.17 -1.55
C LYS A 28 15.31 -8.73 -1.94
N GLY A 29 15.78 -7.74 -1.17
CA GLY A 29 15.60 -6.31 -1.49
C GLY A 29 14.23 -5.76 -1.09
N VAL A 30 13.45 -6.48 -0.28
CA VAL A 30 12.23 -5.92 0.31
C VAL A 30 12.60 -4.80 1.27
N LYS A 31 11.92 -3.66 1.16
CA LYS A 31 12.09 -2.47 2.03
C LYS A 31 10.85 -2.15 2.85
N LEU A 32 9.68 -2.62 2.41
CA LEU A 32 8.39 -2.40 3.08
C LEU A 32 7.63 -3.72 3.22
N LEU A 33 7.33 -4.09 4.46
CA LEU A 33 6.38 -5.13 4.81
C LEU A 33 5.02 -4.47 5.10
N ALA A 34 4.06 -4.70 4.22
CA ALA A 34 2.69 -4.24 4.38
C ALA A 34 1.80 -5.38 4.85
N LEU A 35 1.08 -5.16 5.95
CA LEU A 35 0.23 -6.17 6.57
C LEU A 35 -1.23 -5.70 6.54
N ASP A 36 -2.14 -6.57 6.15
CA ASP A 36 -3.53 -6.39 6.51
C ASP A 36 -3.77 -6.69 8.00
N PHE A 37 -4.90 -6.21 8.53
CA PHE A 37 -5.27 -6.42 9.92
C PHE A 37 -6.25 -7.58 10.13
N ASP A 38 -7.46 -7.46 9.59
CA ASP A 38 -8.57 -8.39 9.77
C ASP A 38 -8.27 -9.74 9.14
N LYS A 39 -8.56 -10.85 9.84
CA LYS A 39 -8.20 -12.21 9.38
C LYS A 39 -6.73 -12.43 8.98
N THR A 40 -5.86 -11.42 9.11
CA THR A 40 -4.42 -11.47 8.82
C THR A 40 -3.61 -11.40 10.11
N ILE A 41 -3.44 -10.21 10.71
CA ILE A 41 -2.75 -10.06 12.01
C ILE A 41 -3.62 -10.67 13.11
N VAL A 42 -4.92 -10.38 13.09
CA VAL A 42 -5.91 -11.02 13.97
C VAL A 42 -6.60 -12.16 13.24
N SER A 43 -7.03 -13.20 13.96
CA SER A 43 -7.72 -14.34 13.36
C SER A 43 -9.21 -14.09 13.09
N VAL A 44 -9.75 -12.95 13.51
CA VAL A 44 -11.17 -12.60 13.42
C VAL A 44 -11.38 -11.44 12.45
N HIS A 45 -12.61 -11.31 11.96
CA HIS A 45 -13.05 -10.18 11.16
C HIS A 45 -13.76 -9.16 12.07
N THR A 46 -13.20 -7.95 12.19
CA THR A 46 -13.76 -6.86 13.01
C THR A 46 -14.95 -6.16 12.37
N ALA A 47 -15.21 -6.43 11.08
CA ALA A 47 -16.22 -5.73 10.28
C ALA A 47 -16.05 -4.20 10.30
N GLY A 48 -14.81 -3.74 10.49
CA GLY A 48 -14.45 -2.32 10.59
C GLY A 48 -14.93 -1.60 11.86
N CYS A 49 -15.61 -2.30 12.78
CA CYS A 49 -16.17 -1.70 13.99
C CYS A 49 -16.16 -2.70 15.18
N TRP A 50 -14.98 -3.06 15.65
CA TRP A 50 -14.82 -3.84 16.87
C TRP A 50 -15.21 -3.04 18.12
N ARG A 51 -16.05 -3.63 18.97
CA ARG A 51 -16.64 -2.96 20.15
C ARG A 51 -16.27 -3.59 21.50
N GLN A 52 -15.65 -4.78 21.50
CA GLN A 52 -15.31 -5.49 22.75
C GLN A 52 -13.98 -5.01 23.37
N GLY A 53 -13.40 -3.94 22.85
CA GLY A 53 -12.17 -3.32 23.34
C GLY A 53 -10.88 -4.03 22.92
N THR A 54 -9.76 -3.35 23.17
CA THR A 54 -8.40 -3.74 22.78
C THR A 54 -7.96 -5.07 23.39
N SER A 55 -8.23 -5.27 24.68
CA SER A 55 -7.81 -6.49 25.40
C SER A 55 -8.36 -7.74 24.73
N LYS A 56 -9.67 -7.75 24.45
CA LYS A 56 -10.33 -8.90 23.82
C LYS A 56 -9.84 -9.15 22.39
N LEU A 57 -9.63 -8.09 21.60
CA LEU A 57 -9.09 -8.24 20.25
C LEU A 57 -7.65 -8.74 20.24
N THR A 58 -6.86 -8.40 21.27
CA THR A 58 -5.47 -8.84 21.39
C THR A 58 -5.33 -10.35 21.59
N GLU A 59 -6.35 -11.00 22.18
CA GLU A 59 -6.42 -12.46 22.28
C GLU A 59 -6.44 -13.15 20.90
N HIS A 60 -6.93 -12.45 19.88
CA HIS A 60 -7.00 -12.94 18.50
C HIS A 60 -5.76 -12.66 17.66
N VAL A 61 -4.76 -11.94 18.20
CA VAL A 61 -3.52 -11.66 17.45
C VAL A 61 -2.73 -12.95 17.27
N ARG A 62 -2.56 -13.36 16.01
CA ARG A 62 -1.92 -14.62 15.63
C ARG A 62 -0.45 -14.65 16.08
N PRO A 63 0.03 -15.72 16.76
CA PRO A 63 1.39 -15.79 17.29
C PRO A 63 2.51 -15.64 16.24
N CYS A 64 2.29 -16.12 15.02
CA CYS A 64 3.27 -15.98 13.93
C CYS A 64 3.51 -14.52 13.55
N PHE A 65 2.46 -13.70 13.53
CA PHE A 65 2.57 -12.27 13.22
C PHE A 65 3.19 -11.48 14.38
N LYS A 66 2.98 -11.89 15.64
CA LYS A 66 3.74 -11.30 16.77
C LYS A 66 5.24 -11.48 16.58
N ALA A 67 5.67 -12.69 16.21
CA ALA A 67 7.07 -12.99 15.95
C ALA A 67 7.62 -12.24 14.72
N LEU A 68 6.86 -12.21 13.63
CA LEU A 68 7.22 -11.51 12.39
C LEU A 68 7.39 -10.01 12.61
N ILE A 69 6.39 -9.34 13.19
CA ILE A 69 6.41 -7.88 13.42
C ILE A 69 7.56 -7.50 14.33
N LYS A 70 7.76 -8.23 15.44
CA LYS A 70 8.88 -8.00 16.35
C LYS A 70 10.22 -7.98 15.61
N HIS A 71 10.54 -9.03 14.85
CA HIS A 71 11.82 -9.11 14.17
C HIS A 71 11.93 -8.15 12.98
N ALA A 72 10.81 -7.81 12.34
CA ALA A 72 10.82 -6.79 11.30
C ALA A 72 11.14 -5.40 11.87
N LEU A 73 10.66 -5.06 13.08
CA LEU A 73 10.97 -3.81 13.77
C LEU A 73 12.45 -3.70 14.20
N GLU A 74 13.10 -4.84 14.44
CA GLU A 74 14.53 -4.94 14.76
C GLU A 74 15.43 -4.95 13.51
N SER A 75 14.85 -4.75 12.32
CA SER A 75 15.54 -4.85 11.04
C SER A 75 15.46 -3.54 10.23
N PRO A 76 16.16 -3.44 9.09
CA PRO A 76 16.00 -2.30 8.17
C PRO A 76 14.64 -2.24 7.46
N LEU A 77 13.76 -3.24 7.62
CA LEU A 77 12.43 -3.21 7.02
C LEU A 77 11.57 -2.10 7.64
N ASN A 78 10.82 -1.40 6.79
CA ASN A 78 9.71 -0.58 7.25
C ASN A 78 8.47 -1.47 7.33
N ILE A 79 7.62 -1.22 8.32
CA ILE A 79 6.38 -1.95 8.50
C ILE A 79 5.22 -0.98 8.44
N CYS A 80 4.16 -1.39 7.76
CA CYS A 80 2.88 -0.73 7.86
C CYS A 80 1.72 -1.71 7.99
N VAL A 81 0.62 -1.19 8.52
CA VAL A 81 -0.69 -1.85 8.44
C VAL A 81 -1.55 -1.11 7.43
N VAL A 82 -2.09 -1.83 6.46
CA VAL A 82 -3.02 -1.30 5.44
C VAL A 82 -4.34 -2.05 5.54
N THR A 83 -5.41 -1.37 5.94
CA THR A 83 -6.67 -2.02 6.29
C THR A 83 -7.88 -1.15 5.93
N TYR A 84 -9.02 -1.82 5.70
CA TYR A 84 -10.32 -1.17 5.55
C TYR A 84 -11.02 -0.87 6.87
N SER A 85 -10.45 -1.28 8.01
CA SER A 85 -10.97 -0.88 9.31
C SER A 85 -11.01 0.64 9.45
N MET A 86 -12.01 1.14 10.18
CA MET A 86 -12.17 2.57 10.47
C MET A 86 -11.57 2.97 11.83
N GLN A 87 -10.87 2.06 12.51
CA GLN A 87 -10.42 2.23 13.90
C GLN A 87 -8.88 2.16 14.02
N PRO A 88 -8.11 3.10 13.43
CA PRO A 88 -6.65 3.06 13.48
C PRO A 88 -6.07 3.12 14.89
N GLU A 89 -6.71 3.85 15.82
CA GLU A 89 -6.26 3.95 17.22
C GLU A 89 -6.40 2.61 17.94
N LEU A 90 -7.51 1.91 17.73
CA LEU A 90 -7.72 0.56 18.29
C LEU A 90 -6.65 -0.40 17.80
N ILE A 91 -6.32 -0.38 16.50
CA ILE A 91 -5.29 -1.23 15.91
C ILE A 91 -3.93 -0.92 16.54
N GLN A 92 -3.60 0.37 16.69
CA GLN A 92 -2.36 0.79 17.33
C GLN A 92 -2.25 0.26 18.77
N ASP A 93 -3.34 0.31 19.54
CA ASP A 93 -3.36 -0.18 20.91
C ASP A 93 -3.30 -1.71 20.98
N VAL A 94 -3.93 -2.43 20.04
CA VAL A 94 -3.79 -3.89 19.94
C VAL A 94 -2.34 -4.27 19.69
N LEU A 95 -1.64 -3.56 18.79
CA LEU A 95 -0.23 -3.82 18.52
C LEU A 95 0.64 -3.55 19.76
N LYS A 96 0.42 -2.44 20.48
CA LYS A 96 1.12 -2.13 21.73
C LYS A 96 0.92 -3.23 22.77
N TYR A 97 -0.32 -3.69 22.96
CA TYR A 97 -0.66 -4.71 23.94
C TYR A 97 -0.10 -6.09 23.55
N ALA A 98 -0.11 -6.41 22.25
CA ALA A 98 0.43 -7.66 21.73
C ALA A 98 1.97 -7.74 21.76
N LEU A 99 2.65 -6.57 21.71
CA LEU A 99 4.09 -6.43 21.56
C LEU A 99 4.66 -5.41 22.56
N PRO A 100 4.53 -5.64 23.89
CA PRO A 100 4.83 -4.63 24.91
C PRO A 100 6.30 -4.19 24.95
N ASN A 101 7.21 -5.02 24.40
CA ASN A 101 8.66 -4.76 24.37
C ASN A 101 9.14 -4.23 23.01
N CYS A 102 8.22 -3.83 22.13
CA CYS A 102 8.54 -3.32 20.79
C CYS A 102 8.12 -1.86 20.66
N ASN A 103 8.88 -1.07 19.89
CA ASN A 103 8.47 0.30 19.56
C ASN A 103 7.43 0.29 18.43
N THR A 104 6.18 -0.04 18.76
CA THR A 104 5.09 -0.13 17.78
C THR A 104 4.69 1.22 17.17
N ASN A 105 5.22 2.35 17.66
CA ASN A 105 5.00 3.67 17.06
C ASN A 105 5.76 3.85 15.74
N GLU A 106 6.71 2.95 15.42
CA GLU A 106 7.36 2.90 14.11
C GLU A 106 6.46 2.27 13.03
N ILE A 107 5.40 1.56 13.42
CA ILE A 107 4.44 0.95 12.49
C ILE A 107 3.48 2.04 12.01
N ILE A 108 3.51 2.36 10.72
CA ILE A 108 2.57 3.33 10.14
C ILE A 108 1.27 2.61 9.82
N ILE A 109 0.13 3.12 10.28
CA ILE A 109 -1.19 2.53 10.03
C ILE A 109 -1.94 3.40 9.02
N ARG A 110 -2.40 2.82 7.91
CA ARG A 110 -3.41 3.42 7.05
C ARG A 110 -4.70 2.61 7.11
N ALA A 111 -5.67 3.23 7.76
CA ALA A 111 -7.05 2.79 7.86
C ALA A 111 -7.93 3.53 6.84
N SER A 112 -9.17 3.05 6.67
CA SER A 112 -10.23 3.78 5.93
C SER A 112 -10.93 4.79 6.84
N SER A 113 -10.14 5.65 7.47
CA SER A 113 -10.61 6.72 8.34
C SER A 113 -11.30 7.83 7.54
N LYS A 114 -12.05 8.70 8.23
CA LYS A 114 -12.89 9.75 7.59
C LYS A 114 -12.08 10.72 6.72
N ASP A 115 -10.81 10.94 7.05
CA ASP A 115 -9.87 11.75 6.26
C ASP A 115 -9.43 11.08 4.94
N TRP A 116 -9.76 9.79 4.75
CA TRP A 116 -9.37 9.02 3.58
C TRP A 116 -10.42 8.93 2.48
N LEU A 117 -11.70 9.21 2.80
CA LEU A 117 -12.78 9.01 1.85
C LEU A 117 -12.50 9.83 0.58
N PRO A 118 -12.24 9.19 -0.57
CA PRO A 118 -11.98 9.90 -1.81
C PRO A 118 -13.18 10.80 -2.09
N PRO A 119 -12.99 12.10 -2.34
CA PRO A 119 -14.11 12.98 -2.63
C PRO A 119 -14.78 12.51 -3.93
N GLY A 120 -15.97 11.91 -3.80
CA GLY A 120 -17.03 11.97 -4.80
C GLY A 120 -17.13 10.89 -5.89
N ASN A 121 -16.20 9.94 -6.02
CA ASN A 121 -16.30 8.95 -7.11
C ASN A 121 -16.33 7.50 -6.57
N ALA A 122 -17.45 6.81 -6.81
CA ALA A 122 -17.68 5.40 -6.47
C ALA A 122 -16.63 4.45 -7.09
N ASP A 123 -15.98 4.85 -8.19
CA ASP A 123 -14.93 4.08 -8.88
C ASP A 123 -13.63 3.95 -8.06
N SER A 124 -13.49 4.70 -6.97
CA SER A 124 -12.31 4.64 -6.11
C SER A 124 -12.17 3.32 -5.34
N GLN A 125 -13.24 2.55 -5.20
CA GLN A 125 -13.19 1.19 -4.63
C GLN A 125 -12.46 0.19 -5.52
N VAL A 126 -12.32 0.44 -6.82
CA VAL A 126 -11.80 -0.53 -7.80
C VAL A 126 -10.30 -0.80 -7.63
N LEU A 127 -9.55 0.08 -6.95
CA LEU A 127 -8.10 -0.05 -6.83
C LEU A 127 -7.63 -0.79 -5.56
N GLY A 128 -8.54 -1.40 -4.80
CA GLY A 128 -8.19 -2.18 -3.61
C GLY A 128 -7.33 -1.38 -2.61
N LYS A 129 -6.34 -2.04 -1.99
CA LYS A 129 -5.40 -1.40 -1.05
C LYS A 129 -4.28 -0.58 -1.72
N GLN A 130 -4.27 -0.44 -3.04
CA GLN A 130 -3.17 0.24 -3.74
C GLN A 130 -3.04 1.71 -3.36
N GLN A 131 -4.18 2.40 -3.15
CA GLN A 131 -4.16 3.78 -2.69
C GLN A 131 -3.55 3.90 -1.28
N HIS A 132 -3.82 2.94 -0.40
CA HIS A 132 -3.25 2.89 0.96
C HIS A 132 -1.72 2.71 0.89
N LEU A 133 -1.26 1.78 0.06
CA LEU A 133 0.17 1.54 -0.17
C LEU A 133 0.87 2.75 -0.81
N ALA A 134 0.26 3.40 -1.80
CA ALA A 134 0.82 4.61 -2.41
C ALA A 134 0.99 5.74 -1.39
N TRP A 135 0.02 5.91 -0.49
CA TRP A 135 0.13 6.87 0.61
C TRP A 135 1.24 6.47 1.58
N MET A 136 1.36 5.19 1.95
CA MET A 136 2.47 4.68 2.79
C MET A 136 3.84 5.03 2.21
N VAL A 137 4.05 4.75 0.92
CA VAL A 137 5.32 5.06 0.23
C VAL A 137 5.60 6.55 0.27
N THR A 138 4.58 7.39 0.06
CA THR A 138 4.71 8.85 0.15
C THR A 138 5.10 9.31 1.56
N GLN A 139 4.48 8.74 2.60
CA GLN A 139 4.83 9.05 3.99
C GLN A 139 6.27 8.63 4.32
N LEU A 140 6.71 7.47 3.86
CA LEU A 140 8.08 7.00 4.05
C LEU A 140 9.09 7.87 3.31
N PHE A 141 8.74 8.38 2.13
CA PHE A 141 9.56 9.37 1.43
C PHE A 141 9.68 10.67 2.22
N HIS A 142 8.59 11.20 2.78
CA HIS A 142 8.65 12.43 3.56
C HIS A 142 9.39 12.25 4.90
N LYS A 143 9.10 11.17 5.63
CA LYS A 143 9.67 10.91 6.96
C LYS A 143 11.13 10.47 6.90
N LYS A 144 11.49 9.61 5.95
CA LYS A 144 12.79 8.92 5.90
C LYS A 144 13.59 9.17 4.62
N ARG A 145 13.07 9.96 3.67
CA ARG A 145 13.66 10.15 2.33
C ARG A 145 13.89 8.84 1.57
N LEU A 146 13.08 7.82 1.86
CA LEU A 146 13.15 6.51 1.24
C LEU A 146 12.31 6.48 -0.03
N ILE A 147 12.94 6.10 -1.14
CA ILE A 147 12.25 5.78 -2.39
C ILE A 147 12.09 4.26 -2.44
N ILE A 148 10.83 3.81 -2.51
CA ILE A 148 10.44 2.40 -2.50
C ILE A 148 9.80 2.09 -3.85
N GLN A 149 10.36 1.11 -4.55
CA GLN A 149 9.83 0.61 -5.81
C GLN A 149 8.74 -0.45 -5.57
N PRO A 150 7.82 -0.69 -6.52
CA PRO A 150 6.75 -1.66 -6.33
C PRO A 150 7.22 -3.07 -5.92
N HIS A 151 8.31 -3.56 -6.52
CA HIS A 151 8.88 -4.89 -6.22
C HIS A 151 9.62 -4.97 -4.87
N GLU A 152 9.80 -3.85 -4.19
CA GLU A 152 10.41 -3.76 -2.85
C GLU A 152 9.34 -3.79 -1.74
N ILE A 153 8.07 -3.94 -2.11
CA ILE A 153 6.92 -4.03 -1.21
C ILE A 153 6.47 -5.49 -1.14
N PHE A 154 6.35 -6.03 0.08
CA PHE A 154 5.76 -7.32 0.34
C PHE A 154 4.45 -7.17 1.12
N LEU A 155 3.32 -7.41 0.44
CA LEU A 155 1.98 -7.39 1.01
C LEU A 155 1.60 -8.76 1.56
N ILE A 156 1.01 -8.80 2.76
CA ILE A 156 0.38 -9.99 3.34
C ILE A 156 -1.08 -9.65 3.61
N ASP A 157 -1.99 -10.39 2.99
CA ASP A 157 -3.45 -10.12 2.99
C ASP A 157 -4.23 -11.45 2.98
N ASP A 158 -5.40 -11.51 3.60
CA ASP A 158 -6.27 -12.69 3.54
C ASP A 158 -7.21 -12.67 2.32
N ASP A 159 -7.36 -11.52 1.67
CA ASP A 159 -8.25 -11.33 0.54
C ASP A 159 -7.54 -11.56 -0.81
N GLU A 160 -8.09 -12.47 -1.62
CA GLU A 160 -7.50 -12.86 -2.90
C GLU A 160 -7.49 -11.72 -3.93
N GLU A 161 -8.50 -10.84 -3.93
CA GLU A 161 -8.57 -9.70 -4.85
C GLU A 161 -7.49 -8.67 -4.52
N ASN A 162 -7.25 -8.40 -3.22
CA ASN A 162 -6.16 -7.53 -2.77
C ASN A 162 -4.78 -8.08 -3.17
N VAL A 163 -4.56 -9.39 -2.96
CA VAL A 163 -3.30 -10.05 -3.35
C VAL A 163 -3.11 -10.04 -4.86
N SER A 164 -4.16 -10.35 -5.63
CA SER A 164 -4.14 -10.34 -7.10
C SER A 164 -3.82 -8.94 -7.63
N THR A 165 -4.52 -7.93 -7.12
CA THR A 165 -4.29 -6.52 -7.47
C THR A 165 -2.87 -6.10 -7.13
N ALA A 166 -2.36 -6.44 -5.94
CA ALA A 166 -0.98 -6.11 -5.56
C ALA A 166 0.05 -6.70 -6.51
N LYS A 167 -0.14 -7.95 -6.96
CA LYS A 167 0.73 -8.58 -7.97
C LYS A 167 0.67 -7.85 -9.31
N GLN A 168 -0.51 -7.41 -9.75
CA GLN A 168 -0.67 -6.63 -10.99
C GLN A 168 0.11 -5.30 -10.94
N PHE A 169 0.22 -4.69 -9.74
CA PHE A 169 1.02 -3.48 -9.51
C PHE A 169 2.52 -3.76 -9.31
N GLY A 170 2.96 -5.02 -9.43
CA GLY A 170 4.36 -5.42 -9.33
C GLY A 170 4.87 -5.59 -7.90
N HIS A 171 3.98 -5.69 -6.90
CA HIS A 171 4.32 -6.03 -5.53
C HIS A 171 4.57 -7.53 -5.37
N LEU A 172 5.38 -7.88 -4.37
CA LEU A 172 5.34 -9.24 -3.82
C LEU A 172 4.09 -9.34 -2.95
N ALA A 173 3.33 -10.42 -3.04
CA ALA A 173 2.13 -10.57 -2.24
C ALA A 173 1.87 -12.03 -1.84
N TYR A 174 1.46 -12.22 -0.59
CA TYR A 174 1.15 -13.51 0.02
C TYR A 174 -0.30 -13.54 0.52
N LEU A 175 -1.04 -14.57 0.09
CA LEU A 175 -2.40 -14.84 0.54
C LEU A 175 -2.36 -15.63 1.86
N VAL A 176 -3.02 -15.09 2.89
CA VAL A 176 -3.05 -15.69 4.22
C VAL A 176 -4.14 -16.76 4.30
N PRO A 177 -3.80 -18.04 4.46
CA PRO A 177 -4.81 -19.06 4.75
C PRO A 177 -5.34 -18.93 6.19
N GLU A 178 -6.47 -19.58 6.46
CA GLU A 178 -7.09 -19.59 7.79
C GLU A 178 -6.11 -20.09 8.87
N GLU A 179 -5.40 -21.18 8.61
CA GLU A 179 -4.36 -21.73 9.50
C GLU A 179 -2.96 -21.38 8.99
N VAL A 180 -2.58 -20.11 9.16
CA VAL A 180 -1.24 -19.63 8.78
C VAL A 180 -0.22 -19.88 9.88
N THR A 181 0.95 -20.34 9.47
CA THR A 181 2.13 -20.44 10.34
C THR A 181 3.25 -19.59 9.75
N ILE A 182 4.25 -19.27 10.58
CA ILE A 182 5.44 -18.56 10.09
C ILE A 182 6.21 -19.39 9.05
N GLN A 183 6.11 -20.72 9.12
CA GLN A 183 6.72 -21.64 8.16
C GLN A 183 6.13 -21.48 6.77
N HIS A 184 4.79 -21.37 6.66
CA HIS A 184 4.11 -21.17 5.37
C HIS A 184 4.61 -19.90 4.66
N ILE A 185 4.74 -18.79 5.42
CA ILE A 185 5.25 -17.52 4.89
C ILE A 185 6.72 -17.66 4.49
N TYR A 186 7.53 -18.32 5.32
CA TYR A 186 8.94 -18.56 5.05
C TYR A 186 9.15 -19.38 3.76
N GLU A 187 8.46 -20.49 3.61
CA GLU A 187 8.51 -21.34 2.41
C GLU A 187 8.06 -20.61 1.15
N PHE A 188 7.03 -19.78 1.26
CA PHE A 188 6.65 -18.89 0.16
C PHE A 188 7.80 -17.97 -0.24
N VAL A 189 8.43 -17.30 0.74
CA VAL A 189 9.57 -16.40 0.49
C VAL A 189 10.77 -17.15 -0.10
N GLN A 190 11.06 -18.37 0.34
CA GLN A 190 12.16 -19.17 -0.22
C GLN A 190 11.91 -19.54 -1.69
N ARG A 191 10.65 -19.82 -2.06
CA ARG A 191 10.27 -20.11 -3.45
C ARG A 191 10.26 -18.87 -4.34
N MET A 192 10.18 -17.66 -3.77
CA MET A 192 10.35 -16.45 -4.56
C MET A 192 11.78 -16.40 -5.12
N GLY A 193 11.91 -16.19 -6.43
CA GLY A 193 13.21 -15.89 -7.04
C GLY A 193 13.86 -14.65 -6.40
N LEU A 194 15.16 -14.46 -6.63
CA LEU A 194 15.78 -13.18 -6.31
C LEU A 194 15.05 -12.10 -7.09
N VAL A 195 14.63 -11.03 -6.40
CA VAL A 195 14.16 -9.82 -7.08
C VAL A 195 15.36 -9.30 -7.86
N ARG A 196 15.35 -9.55 -9.17
CA ARG A 196 16.39 -9.03 -10.05
C ARG A 196 16.22 -7.52 -10.01
N VAL A 197 17.06 -6.85 -9.21
CA VAL A 197 17.28 -5.42 -9.34
C VAL A 197 17.89 -5.26 -10.73
N ALA A 198 17.03 -5.01 -11.72
CA ALA A 198 17.48 -4.53 -13.01
C ALA A 198 18.19 -3.21 -12.67
N ARG A 199 19.53 -3.24 -12.61
CA ARG A 199 20.33 -2.04 -12.48
C ARG A 199 19.96 -1.18 -13.67
N SER A 200 19.15 -0.15 -13.45
CA SER A 200 18.83 0.88 -14.43
C SER A 200 20.07 1.73 -14.69
N ASN A 201 21.12 1.12 -15.26
CA ASN A 201 22.35 1.79 -15.66
C ASN A 201 22.26 2.36 -17.09
N SER A 202 21.07 2.40 -17.71
CA SER A 202 20.92 2.89 -19.08
C SER A 202 20.71 4.40 -19.23
N PHE A 203 20.50 5.18 -18.15
CA PHE A 203 20.17 6.60 -18.30
C PHE A 203 21.34 7.59 -18.16
N VAL A 204 22.54 7.15 -17.72
CA VAL A 204 23.71 8.05 -17.57
C VAL A 204 24.74 7.90 -18.70
N ALA A 205 24.69 6.82 -19.49
CA ALA A 205 25.65 6.60 -20.58
C ALA A 205 25.26 7.27 -21.92
N ALA A 206 24.00 7.69 -22.09
CA ALA A 206 23.51 8.23 -23.37
C ALA A 206 23.68 9.76 -23.55
N LYS A 207 24.19 10.49 -22.55
CA LYS A 207 24.41 11.96 -22.64
C LYS A 207 25.87 12.42 -22.73
N ARG A 208 26.83 11.50 -22.88
CA ARG A 208 28.26 11.84 -23.09
C ARG A 208 28.76 11.68 -24.52
N LYS A 209 27.89 11.41 -25.50
CA LYS A 209 28.28 11.23 -26.92
C LYS A 209 27.77 12.29 -27.91
N THR A 210 27.30 13.46 -27.46
CA THR A 210 26.81 14.52 -28.36
C THR A 210 27.45 15.90 -28.17
N PHE A 211 28.57 16.02 -27.45
CA PHE A 211 29.33 17.29 -27.37
C PHE A 211 30.83 17.05 -27.55
N ALA A 212 31.22 16.57 -28.73
CA ALA A 212 32.62 16.55 -29.16
C ALA A 212 32.76 16.51 -30.69
N SER A 213 32.08 17.41 -31.41
CA SER A 213 32.46 17.79 -32.79
C SER A 213 31.52 18.89 -33.29
N GLY A 214 31.98 20.13 -33.31
CA GLY A 214 31.19 21.25 -33.80
C GLY A 214 31.96 22.55 -33.79
N GLY A 215 33.13 22.55 -34.45
CA GLY A 215 33.84 23.78 -34.76
C GLY A 215 33.13 24.59 -35.85
N ARG A 216 33.08 25.91 -35.64
CA ARG A 216 32.96 27.03 -36.62
C ARG A 216 31.87 26.93 -37.71
N GLN A 217 30.95 27.90 -37.70
CA GLN A 217 31.04 29.07 -38.59
C GLN A 217 29.91 30.06 -38.30
N ALA A 218 30.30 31.34 -38.18
CA ALA A 218 29.41 32.47 -38.24
C ALA A 218 29.00 32.72 -39.70
N ARG A 219 27.70 32.83 -39.96
CA ARG A 219 27.16 33.56 -41.11
C ARG A 219 25.92 34.34 -40.69
N SER A 220 26.06 35.65 -40.75
CA SER A 220 24.99 36.63 -40.88
C SER A 220 24.21 36.39 -42.16
N TYR A 221 22.87 36.39 -42.11
CA TYR A 221 22.03 36.80 -43.24
C TYR A 221 20.72 37.40 -42.74
N SER A 222 20.43 38.56 -43.32
CA SER A 222 19.28 39.44 -43.15
C SER A 222 18.07 38.98 -43.95
N GLY A 223 16.87 39.34 -43.47
CA GLY A 223 15.85 39.98 -44.31
C GLY A 223 14.81 39.11 -45.03
N GLU A 224 13.56 39.36 -44.63
CA GLU A 224 12.34 39.48 -45.47
C GLU A 224 11.71 38.24 -46.14
N GLY A 225 10.37 38.23 -46.15
CA GLY A 225 9.60 37.55 -47.20
C GLY A 225 8.32 36.83 -46.77
N TYR A 226 7.20 37.55 -46.81
CA TYR A 226 5.82 37.05 -46.90
C TYR A 226 5.63 36.00 -48.01
N ASN A 227 4.82 34.95 -47.77
CA ASN A 227 3.57 34.75 -48.54
C ASN A 227 2.69 33.57 -48.07
N ARG A 228 1.40 33.86 -48.18
CA ARG A 228 0.19 33.04 -47.97
C ARG A 228 -0.13 32.27 -49.25
N VAL A 229 -0.91 31.17 -49.15
CA VAL A 229 -2.10 30.81 -50.00
C VAL A 229 -2.29 29.28 -50.21
N GLN A 230 -3.51 28.82 -49.84
CA GLN A 230 -4.42 27.78 -50.41
C GLN A 230 -3.96 26.31 -50.55
N THR A 231 -4.59 25.32 -49.88
CA THR A 231 -5.92 24.63 -50.03
C THR A 231 -6.00 23.54 -51.10
N GLN A 232 -6.84 22.53 -50.78
CA GLN A 232 -7.32 21.37 -51.55
C GLN A 232 -6.44 20.11 -51.41
N GLY A 233 -6.94 18.90 -51.20
CA GLY A 233 -8.30 18.34 -51.18
C GLY A 233 -8.21 16.83 -51.52
N SER A 234 -9.29 16.08 -51.22
CA SER A 234 -9.56 14.65 -51.56
C SER A 234 -9.08 13.61 -50.53
N SER A 235 -9.95 12.97 -49.73
CA SER A 235 -10.97 11.92 -50.02
C SER A 235 -10.32 10.59 -50.48
N ARG A 236 -10.69 9.37 -50.07
CA ARG A 236 -11.97 8.79 -49.59
C ARG A 236 -11.72 7.32 -49.12
N ALA A 237 -12.76 6.69 -48.55
CA ALA A 237 -12.99 5.27 -48.16
C ALA A 237 -12.86 5.02 -46.63
N ALA A 238 -13.92 4.88 -45.81
CA ALA A 238 -15.13 4.03 -45.86
C ALA A 238 -14.77 2.53 -45.96
N ALA A 239 -15.24 1.59 -45.14
CA ALA A 239 -16.39 1.53 -44.25
C ALA A 239 -16.33 0.31 -43.28
N ARG A 240 -17.15 0.35 -42.20
CA ARG A 240 -17.88 -0.74 -41.50
C ARG A 240 -17.04 -1.85 -40.80
N SER A 241 -17.23 -2.21 -39.54
CA SER A 241 -18.42 -2.72 -38.82
C SER A 241 -18.01 -2.91 -37.33
N ALA A 242 -18.81 -3.14 -36.30
CA ALA A 242 -20.22 -3.22 -35.99
C ALA A 242 -20.29 -3.02 -34.47
N SER A 243 -21.25 -2.22 -34.02
CA SER A 243 -21.57 -2.02 -32.61
C SER A 243 -22.27 -3.26 -32.07
N LEU A 244 -21.79 -3.80 -30.96
CA LEU A 244 -22.49 -4.81 -30.18
C LEU A 244 -22.87 -4.18 -28.84
N GLU A 245 -24.06 -3.58 -28.79
CA GLU A 245 -24.71 -3.23 -27.53
C GLU A 245 -25.16 -4.54 -26.85
N ARG A 246 -24.60 -4.82 -25.68
CA ARG A 246 -25.22 -5.75 -24.73
C ARG A 246 -25.80 -4.92 -23.59
N THR A 247 -27.12 -4.89 -23.59
CA THR A 247 -27.94 -4.60 -22.42
C THR A 247 -27.60 -5.61 -21.32
N VAL A 248 -27.06 -5.11 -20.20
CA VAL A 248 -26.99 -5.87 -18.96
C VAL A 248 -28.06 -5.33 -18.02
N ASP A 249 -28.90 -6.26 -17.60
CA ASP A 249 -30.08 -6.12 -16.77
C ASP A 249 -29.70 -5.56 -15.39
N ASP A 250 -30.13 -4.32 -15.13
CA ASP A 250 -29.96 -3.61 -13.87
C ASP A 250 -31.15 -3.96 -12.96
N ARG A 251 -31.03 -5.08 -12.22
CA ARG A 251 -31.93 -5.37 -11.11
C ARG A 251 -31.30 -6.32 -10.08
N THR A 252 -31.24 -5.80 -8.85
CA THR A 252 -31.15 -6.50 -7.55
C THR A 252 -29.78 -6.81 -6.95
N TRP A 253 -29.07 -5.76 -6.53
CA TRP A 253 -28.31 -5.78 -5.25
C TRP A 253 -28.40 -4.41 -4.56
N ARG A 254 -29.55 -4.11 -3.94
CA ARG A 254 -29.61 -3.12 -2.85
C ARG A 254 -29.41 -3.87 -1.53
N LYS A 255 -28.17 -3.90 -1.04
CA LYS A 255 -27.94 -3.98 0.40
C LYS A 255 -27.82 -2.55 0.89
N GLU A 256 -28.84 -2.11 1.63
CA GLU A 256 -28.85 -0.83 2.30
C GLU A 256 -27.58 -0.70 3.19
N PRO A 257 -26.84 0.42 3.12
CA PRO A 257 -25.87 0.71 4.16
C PRO A 257 -26.67 0.99 5.45
N ALA A 258 -26.39 0.21 6.49
CA ALA A 258 -26.90 0.46 7.83
C ALA A 258 -26.56 1.92 8.21
N ARG A 259 -27.59 2.77 8.23
CA ARG A 259 -27.47 4.14 8.74
C ARG A 259 -27.18 4.05 10.22
N CYS A 260 -25.94 4.33 10.60
CA CYS A 260 -25.54 4.47 11.99
C CYS A 260 -26.04 5.84 12.49
N SER A 261 -27.24 5.88 13.07
CA SER A 261 -27.78 7.05 13.77
C SER A 261 -27.16 7.12 15.17
N CYS A 262 -26.36 8.15 15.42
CA CYS A 262 -25.86 8.50 16.74
C CYS A 262 -26.52 9.82 17.16
N GLU A 263 -27.50 9.77 18.05
CA GLU A 263 -28.01 10.93 18.79
C GLU A 263 -27.91 10.67 20.30
N GLY A 264 -27.46 11.70 21.04
CA GLY A 264 -27.47 11.81 22.50
C GLY A 264 -26.20 11.30 23.19
N HIS A 265 -25.51 12.00 24.09
CA HIS A 265 -25.83 13.17 24.89
C HIS A 265 -24.56 14.02 25.15
N GLN A 266 -24.75 15.33 25.23
CA GLN A 266 -23.77 16.33 25.63
C GLN A 266 -23.63 16.40 27.16
N THR A 267 -22.43 16.68 27.66
CA THR A 267 -22.17 17.77 28.61
C THR A 267 -20.68 18.15 28.57
N ALA A 268 -20.39 19.42 28.27
CA ALA A 268 -19.08 20.05 28.40
C ALA A 268 -18.86 20.52 29.87
N PRO A 269 -17.64 20.99 30.23
CA PRO A 269 -17.32 22.39 29.99
C PRO A 269 -15.90 22.69 29.45
N SER A 270 -15.80 23.91 28.96
CA SER A 270 -14.77 24.64 28.23
C SER A 270 -13.42 24.86 28.91
N THR A 271 -12.33 25.00 28.12
CA THR A 271 -11.52 26.23 28.06
C THR A 271 -10.48 26.26 26.92
N SER A 272 -10.34 27.47 26.37
CA SER A 272 -9.20 28.11 25.67
C SER A 272 -8.70 27.62 24.30
N GLN A 273 -9.01 28.49 23.34
CA GLN A 273 -8.54 28.71 21.97
C GLN A 273 -7.02 28.75 21.80
N ASN A 274 -6.52 28.14 20.71
CA ASN A 274 -5.47 28.72 19.87
C ASN A 274 -5.48 28.04 18.49
N GLU A 275 -6.06 28.70 17.47
CA GLU A 275 -6.11 28.21 16.08
C GLU A 275 -4.94 28.79 15.26
N GLY A 276 -4.03 27.92 14.82
CA GLY A 276 -3.11 28.18 13.72
C GLY A 276 -3.59 27.49 12.44
N ARG A 277 -4.19 28.25 11.51
CA ARG A 277 -4.63 27.75 10.20
C ARG A 277 -3.43 27.49 9.28
N GLY A 278 -3.07 26.23 9.09
CA GLY A 278 -2.18 25.77 8.02
C GLY A 278 -2.98 25.42 6.76
N SER A 279 -2.81 26.21 5.70
CA SER A 279 -3.40 25.97 4.37
C SER A 279 -2.67 24.82 3.66
N THR A 280 -3.34 23.70 3.41
CA THR A 280 -2.81 22.60 2.60
C THR A 280 -3.20 22.79 1.13
N LYS A 281 -2.22 23.16 0.30
CA LYS A 281 -2.37 23.22 -1.16
C LYS A 281 -2.40 21.80 -1.74
N LEU A 282 -3.51 21.48 -2.42
CA LEU A 282 -3.71 20.26 -3.19
C LEU A 282 -2.94 20.35 -4.52
N PHE A 283 -1.90 19.56 -4.71
CA PHE A 283 -1.16 19.47 -5.98
C PHE A 283 -1.74 18.34 -6.86
N LYS A 284 -2.28 18.72 -8.03
CA LYS A 284 -2.64 17.78 -9.10
C LYS A 284 -1.37 17.36 -9.85
N TYR A 285 -1.03 16.08 -9.84
CA TYR A 285 -0.03 15.53 -10.75
C TYR A 285 -0.69 15.01 -12.03
N LYS A 286 -0.24 15.53 -13.17
CA LYS A 286 -0.60 15.05 -14.50
C LYS A 286 0.37 13.91 -14.86
N VAL A 287 -0.13 12.68 -14.86
CA VAL A 287 0.60 11.53 -15.40
C VAL A 287 0.66 11.73 -16.92
N ARG A 288 1.87 11.89 -17.47
CA ARG A 288 2.10 11.79 -18.91
C ARG A 288 2.32 10.31 -19.22
N THR A 289 1.35 9.73 -19.91
CA THR A 289 1.48 8.48 -20.68
C THR A 289 2.52 8.63 -21.78
#